data_AF-A0A7C6LM06-F1
#
_entry.id   AF-A0A7C6LM06-F1
#
_cell.length_a   1.000
_cell.length_b   1.000
_cell.length_c   1.000
_cell.angle_alpha   90.00
_cell.angle_beta   90.00
_cell.angle_gamma   90.00
#
_symmetry.space_group_name_H-M   'P 1'
#
loop_
_entity.id
_entity.type
_entity.pdbx_description
1 polymer ?
#
loop_
_entity_poly.entity_id
_entity_poly.type
_entity_poly.pdbx_seq_one_letter_code
_entity_poly.pdbx_strand_id
1 'polypeptide(L)'
;MGRKRRTCPFKWIKSTEGFTLVEVLVSIAILTIIVVALLLLFNQSLITVIKSGNKAVNIYEGQTKLESELAEGVTAEDYTLIMNFDGEEIKIKGKIITENGLTVFIPSSKNEPTEEP
;
A
#
# COMPACT_ATOMS: atom_id res chain seq x y z
N MET A 1 28.22 -56.89 -22.60
CA MET A 1 28.07 -55.42 -22.55
C MET A 1 26.96 -55.00 -23.51
N GLY A 2 25.76 -54.66 -23.01
CA GLY A 2 24.62 -54.24 -23.84
C GLY A 2 24.22 -52.79 -23.53
N ARG A 3 24.37 -51.88 -24.49
CA ARG A 3 23.96 -50.47 -24.34
C ARG A 3 22.43 -50.35 -24.50
N LYS A 4 21.72 -50.06 -23.41
CA LYS A 4 20.31 -49.63 -23.43
C LYS A 4 20.22 -48.26 -24.11
N ARG A 5 19.54 -48.18 -25.26
CA ARG A 5 19.24 -46.89 -25.91
C ARG A 5 18.13 -46.19 -25.12
N ARG A 6 18.37 -44.96 -24.69
CA ARG A 6 17.37 -44.12 -24.04
C ARG A 6 16.32 -43.71 -25.07
N THR A 7 15.07 -44.08 -24.85
CA THR A 7 13.93 -43.58 -25.62
C THR A 7 13.52 -42.23 -25.05
N CYS A 8 13.76 -41.14 -25.77
CA CYS A 8 13.18 -39.84 -25.44
C CYS A 8 11.67 -39.91 -25.75
N PRO A 9 10.77 -39.71 -24.77
CA PRO A 9 9.33 -39.98 -24.95
C PRO A 9 8.59 -38.91 -25.75
N PHE A 10 9.25 -37.81 -26.14
CA PHE A 10 8.59 -36.70 -26.81
C PHE A 10 9.26 -36.40 -28.15
N LYS A 11 8.77 -37.07 -29.20
CA LYS A 11 9.13 -36.79 -30.58
C LYS A 11 8.16 -35.72 -31.10
N TRP A 12 8.61 -34.47 -31.20
CA TRP A 12 7.86 -33.44 -31.91
C TRP A 12 7.76 -33.80 -33.39
N ILE A 13 6.58 -34.23 -33.82
CA ILE A 13 6.26 -34.45 -35.23
C ILE A 13 6.14 -33.07 -35.89
N LYS A 14 7.03 -32.76 -36.83
CA LYS A 14 6.84 -31.63 -37.74
C LYS A 14 5.84 -32.08 -38.80
N SER A 15 4.56 -31.90 -38.51
CA SER A 15 3.50 -32.05 -39.50
C SER A 15 3.45 -30.79 -40.37
N THR A 16 3.43 -30.95 -41.69
CA THR A 16 3.20 -29.89 -42.68
C THR A 16 1.72 -29.71 -43.01
N GLU A 17 0.82 -30.21 -42.16
CA GLU A 17 -0.64 -30.12 -42.34
C GLU A 17 -1.25 -28.97 -41.53
N GLY A 18 -2.38 -28.45 -42.02
CA GLY A 18 -3.15 -27.40 -41.35
C GLY A 18 -3.82 -27.86 -40.05
N PHE A 19 -4.37 -26.92 -39.29
CA PHE A 19 -5.03 -27.22 -38.01
C PHE A 19 -6.35 -27.95 -38.20
N THR A 20 -6.60 -28.95 -37.36
CA THR A 20 -7.93 -29.56 -37.28
C THR A 20 -8.92 -28.61 -36.61
N LEU A 21 -10.20 -28.68 -36.99
CA LEU A 21 -11.25 -27.83 -36.39
C LEU A 21 -11.29 -27.95 -34.86
N VAL A 22 -11.14 -29.18 -34.35
CA VAL A 22 -11.13 -29.46 -32.90
C VAL A 22 -9.94 -28.78 -32.21
N GLU A 23 -8.75 -28.81 -32.80
CA GLU A 23 -7.57 -28.17 -32.23
C GLU A 23 -7.71 -26.64 -32.14
N VAL A 24 -8.30 -26.01 -33.16
CA VAL A 24 -8.60 -24.57 -33.14
C VAL A 24 -9.62 -24.25 -32.04
N LEU A 25 -10.68 -25.06 -31.92
CA LEU A 25 -11.73 -24.85 -30.92
C LEU A 25 -11.17 -24.98 -29.49
N VAL A 26 -10.36 -26.00 -29.24
CA VAL A 26 -9.68 -26.19 -27.95
C VAL A 26 -8.71 -25.03 -27.67
N SER A 27 -7.96 -24.56 -28.67
CA SER A 27 -7.04 -23.44 -28.52
C SER A 27 -7.77 -22.14 -28.16
N ILE A 28 -8.89 -21.84 -28.81
CA ILE A 28 -9.73 -20.68 -28.49
C ILE A 28 -10.31 -20.83 -27.08
N ALA A 29 -10.78 -22.02 -26.69
CA ALA A 29 -11.31 -22.26 -25.35
C ALA A 29 -10.25 -22.02 -24.25
N ILE A 30 -9.01 -22.49 -24.46
CA ILE A 30 -7.92 -22.24 -23.52
C ILE A 30 -7.55 -20.76 -23.50
N LEU A 31 -7.47 -20.12 -24.67
CA LEU A 31 -7.15 -18.71 -24.79
C LEU A 31 -8.17 -17.82 -24.06
N THR A 32 -9.46 -18.09 -24.19
CA THR A 32 -10.50 -17.31 -23.52
C THR A 32 -10.42 -17.44 -22.00
N ILE A 33 -10.16 -18.64 -21.48
CA ILE A 33 -9.96 -18.86 -20.04
C ILE A 33 -8.78 -18.02 -19.53
N ILE A 34 -7.66 -18.02 -20.25
CA ILE A 34 -6.47 -17.23 -19.89
C ILE A 34 -6.78 -15.74 -19.93
N VAL A 35 -7.43 -15.25 -21.00
CA VAL A 35 -7.78 -13.83 -21.15
C VAL A 35 -8.68 -13.36 -20.01
N VAL A 36 -9.71 -14.13 -19.66
CA VAL A 36 -10.62 -13.79 -18.56
C VAL A 36 -9.86 -13.73 -17.22
N ALA A 37 -8.98 -14.71 -16.95
CA ALA A 37 -8.18 -14.72 -15.73
C ALA A 37 -7.26 -13.48 -15.65
N LEU A 38 -6.61 -13.10 -16.75
CA LEU A 38 -5.74 -11.93 -16.80
C LEU A 38 -6.52 -10.62 -16.66
N LEU A 39 -7.70 -10.51 -17.25
CA LEU A 39 -8.56 -9.32 -17.12
C LEU A 39 -8.98 -9.08 -15.65
N LEU A 40 -9.32 -10.15 -14.92
CA LEU A 40 -9.67 -10.05 -13.50
C LEU A 40 -8.49 -9.51 -12.67
N LEU A 41 -7.29 -10.07 -12.88
CA LEU A 41 -6.08 -9.61 -12.22
C LEU A 41 -5.75 -8.16 -12.58
N PHE A 42 -5.89 -7.80 -13.85
CA PHE A 42 -5.63 -6.44 -14.34
C PHE A 42 -6.58 -5.42 -13.71
N ASN A 43 -7.89 -5.70 -13.68
CA ASN A 43 -8.86 -4.82 -13.04
C ASN A 43 -8.57 -4.61 -11.55
N GLN A 44 -8.22 -5.67 -10.82
CA GLN A 44 -7.85 -5.56 -9.41
C GLN A 44 -6.60 -4.68 -9.21
N SER A 45 -5.61 -4.81 -10.09
CA SER A 45 -4.40 -3.99 -10.05
C SER A 45 -4.70 -2.50 -10.28
N LEU A 46 -5.56 -2.17 -11.25
CA LEU A 46 -5.94 -0.79 -11.53
C LEU A 46 -6.67 -0.14 -10.35
N ILE A 47 -7.63 -0.84 -9.75
CA ILE A 47 -8.35 -0.35 -8.57
C ILE A 47 -7.37 -0.05 -7.43
N THR A 48 -6.40 -0.93 -7.22
CA THR A 48 -5.40 -0.77 -6.15
C THR A 48 -4.50 0.43 -6.39
N VAL A 49 -4.04 0.64 -7.63
CA VAL A 49 -3.22 1.80 -8.01
C VAL A 49 -3.99 3.10 -7.82
N ILE A 50 -5.24 3.17 -8.29
CA ILE A 50 -6.08 4.38 -8.14
C ILE A 50 -6.31 4.67 -6.66
N LYS A 51 -6.64 3.65 -5.86
CA LYS A 51 -6.83 3.81 -4.41
C LYS A 51 -5.55 4.30 -3.72
N SER A 52 -4.39 3.78 -4.13
CA SER A 52 -3.10 4.22 -3.62
C SER A 52 -2.80 5.67 -3.99
N GLY A 53 -3.11 6.08 -5.23
CA GLY A 53 -2.99 7.45 -5.70
C GLY A 53 -3.85 8.41 -4.87
N ASN A 54 -5.15 8.12 -4.72
CA ASN A 54 -6.06 8.94 -3.93
C ASN A 54 -5.62 9.03 -2.46
N LYS A 55 -5.12 7.93 -1.88
CA LYS A 55 -4.56 7.93 -0.52
C LYS A 55 -3.36 8.87 -0.41
N ALA A 56 -2.45 8.85 -1.40
CA ALA A 56 -1.29 9.73 -1.40
C ALA A 56 -1.68 11.20 -1.49
N VAL A 57 -2.64 11.54 -2.35
CA VAL A 57 -3.19 12.90 -2.47
C VAL A 57 -3.81 13.36 -1.14
N ASN A 58 -4.68 12.55 -0.54
CA ASN A 58 -5.34 12.91 0.72
C ASN A 58 -4.34 13.15 1.87
N ILE A 59 -3.28 12.33 1.94
CA ILE A 59 -2.20 12.50 2.93
C ILE A 59 -1.46 13.81 2.67
N TYR A 60 -1.09 14.08 1.43
CA TYR A 60 -0.38 15.31 1.06
C TYR A 60 -1.20 16.57 1.38
N GLU A 61 -2.49 16.55 1.05
CA GLU A 61 -3.40 17.65 1.39
C GLU A 61 -3.55 17.84 2.90
N GLY A 62 -3.72 16.75 3.65
CA GLY A 62 -3.78 16.79 5.11
C GLY A 62 -2.51 17.35 5.72
N GLN A 63 -1.35 16.90 5.25
CA GLN A 63 -0.05 17.41 5.71
C GLN A 63 0.11 18.90 5.40
N THR A 64 -0.23 19.33 4.19
CA THR A 64 -0.12 20.74 3.78
C THR A 64 -0.96 21.65 4.68
N LYS A 65 -2.20 21.24 5.00
CA LYS A 65 -3.06 21.98 5.92
C LYS A 65 -2.49 22.04 7.33
N LEU A 66 -2.00 20.91 7.86
CA LEU A 66 -1.39 20.87 9.18
C LEU A 66 -0.16 21.77 9.28
N GLU A 67 0.67 21.79 8.24
CA GLU A 67 1.84 22.66 8.17
C GLU A 67 1.45 24.14 8.10
N SER A 68 0.41 24.50 7.32
CA SER A 68 -0.09 25.88 7.30
C SER A 68 -0.67 26.30 8.64
N GLU A 69 -1.47 25.44 9.27
CA GLU A 69 -2.05 25.73 10.58
C GLU A 69 -0.93 25.90 11.62
N LEU A 70 0.05 25.00 11.64
CA LEU A 70 1.20 25.08 12.53
C LEU A 70 1.97 26.40 12.37
N ALA A 71 2.14 26.89 11.14
CA ALA A 71 2.82 28.15 10.86
C ALA A 71 2.01 29.39 11.28
N GLU A 72 0.67 29.34 11.16
CA GLU A 72 -0.23 30.43 11.50
C GLU A 72 -0.52 30.54 13.01
N GLY A 73 -0.16 29.54 13.80
CA GLY A 73 -0.31 29.55 15.26
C GLY A 73 -1.72 29.15 15.70
N VAL A 74 -1.93 27.84 15.83
CA VAL A 74 -3.28 27.23 15.91
C VAL A 74 -4.04 27.54 17.21
N THR A 75 -5.32 27.93 17.03
CA THR A 75 -6.37 27.89 18.06
C THR A 75 -7.00 26.49 18.12
N ALA A 76 -6.26 25.53 18.67
CA ALA A 76 -6.78 24.21 19.02
C ALA A 76 -6.97 24.11 20.55
N GLU A 77 -7.81 23.17 21.00
CA GLU A 77 -8.05 22.95 22.42
C GLU A 77 -6.76 22.50 23.13
N ASP A 78 -6.59 23.01 24.35
CA ASP A 78 -5.46 22.62 25.19
C ASP A 78 -5.59 21.14 25.59
N TYR A 79 -4.51 20.39 25.38
CA TYR A 79 -4.40 18.98 25.68
C TYR A 79 -3.13 18.73 26.51
N THR A 80 -3.23 17.88 27.55
CA THR A 80 -2.06 17.42 28.30
C THR A 80 -1.73 16.00 27.91
N LEU A 81 -0.58 15.83 27.23
CA LEU A 81 -0.02 14.52 26.91
C LEU A 81 0.64 13.95 28.18
N ILE A 82 0.18 12.78 28.60
CA ILE A 82 0.73 12.06 29.74
C ILE A 82 1.52 10.87 29.21
N MET A 83 2.83 10.87 29.43
CA MET A 83 3.72 9.75 29.10
C MET A 83 4.21 9.10 30.39
N ASN A 84 4.25 7.78 30.42
CA ASN A 84 4.74 7.01 31.56
C ASN A 84 6.02 6.29 31.16
N PHE A 85 7.13 6.61 31.85
CA PHE A 85 8.42 5.95 31.68
C PHE A 85 8.85 5.35 33.00
N ASP A 86 8.81 4.01 33.09
CA ASP A 86 9.27 3.24 34.25
C ASP A 86 8.75 3.75 35.61
N GLY A 87 7.46 4.14 35.65
CA GLY A 87 6.80 4.62 36.87
C GLY A 87 6.89 6.13 37.09
N GLU A 88 7.62 6.87 36.25
CA GLU A 88 7.66 8.33 36.28
C GLU A 88 6.67 8.91 35.26
N GLU A 89 5.78 9.81 35.73
CA GLU A 89 4.79 10.48 34.88
C GLU A 89 5.34 11.81 34.33
N ILE A 90 5.51 11.90 33.02
CA ILE A 90 5.84 13.14 32.32
C ILE A 90 4.56 13.74 31.74
N LYS A 91 4.22 14.96 32.16
CA LYS A 91 3.02 15.70 31.71
C LYS A 91 3.43 16.86 30.81
N ILE A 92 3.10 16.78 29.53
CA ILE A 92 3.41 17.82 28.54
C ILE A 92 2.11 18.50 28.12
N LYS A 93 1.99 19.78 28.46
CA LYS A 93 0.88 20.62 27.97
C LYS A 93 1.11 20.98 26.51
N GLY A 94 0.07 20.99 25.72
CA GLY A 94 0.12 21.29 24.30
C GLY A 94 -1.26 21.33 23.69
N LYS A 95 -1.35 21.08 22.39
CA LYS A 95 -2.58 21.03 21.61
C LYS A 95 -2.51 19.87 20.63
N ILE A 96 -3.66 19.28 20.29
CA ILE A 96 -3.76 18.24 19.26
C ILE A 96 -4.53 18.81 18.07
N ILE A 97 -4.03 18.55 16.87
CA ILE A 97 -4.70 18.88 15.61
C ILE A 97 -4.82 17.61 14.79
N THR A 98 -5.97 17.42 14.14
CA THR A 98 -6.22 16.27 13.27
C THR A 98 -6.80 16.72 11.94
N GLU A 99 -6.16 16.33 10.83
CA GLU A 99 -6.60 16.62 9.46
C GLU A 99 -6.41 15.38 8.58
N ASN A 100 -7.44 14.98 7.83
CA ASN A 100 -7.42 13.82 6.93
C ASN A 100 -6.85 12.51 7.55
N GLY A 101 -7.05 12.30 8.86
CA GLY A 101 -6.56 11.13 9.59
C GLY A 101 -5.08 11.20 10.02
N LEU A 102 -4.43 12.34 9.82
CA LEU A 102 -3.14 12.69 10.40
C LEU A 102 -3.37 13.47 11.69
N THR A 103 -2.69 13.09 12.77
CA THR A 103 -2.79 13.76 14.06
C THR A 103 -1.41 14.26 14.47
N VAL A 104 -1.31 15.54 14.84
CA VAL A 104 -0.07 16.19 15.30
C VAL A 104 -0.30 16.76 16.69
N PHE A 105 0.69 16.55 17.57
CA PHE A 105 0.73 17.19 18.89
C PHE A 105 1.73 18.36 18.86
N ILE A 106 1.24 19.55 19.23
CA ILE A 106 2.05 20.76 19.36
C ILE A 106 2.28 21.00 20.85
N PRO A 107 3.51 20.80 21.37
CA PRO A 107 3.81 21.14 22.76
C PRO A 107 3.72 22.65 22.97
N SER A 108 3.14 23.07 24.09
CA SER A 108 3.14 24.47 24.50
C SER A 108 4.52 24.79 25.05
N SER A 109 5.38 25.39 24.22
CA SER A 109 6.72 25.83 24.62
C SER A 109 6.63 27.00 25.60
N LYS A 110 6.31 26.70 26.85
CA LYS A 110 6.76 27.53 27.97
C LYS A 110 7.99 26.84 28.55
N ASN A 111 9.14 27.51 28.43
CA ASN A 111 10.27 27.25 29.30
C ASN A 111 9.79 27.59 30.73
N GLU A 112 9.12 26.66 31.41
CA GLU A 112 8.94 26.75 32.86
C GLU A 112 10.30 26.36 33.44
N PRO A 113 11.03 27.30 34.08
CA PRO A 113 12.24 26.94 34.80
C PRO A 113 11.81 25.96 35.87
N THR A 114 12.36 24.75 35.79
CA THR A 114 12.27 23.76 36.85
C THR A 114 12.98 24.40 38.04
N GLU A 115 12.21 24.96 38.97
CA GLU A 115 12.70 25.27 40.31
C GLU A 115 13.06 23.92 40.94
N GLU A 116 14.33 23.54 40.83
CA GLU A 116 14.90 22.49 41.67
C GLU A 116 14.98 23.01 43.12
N PRO A 117 14.61 22.18 44.12
CA PRO A 117 14.63 22.55 45.53
C PRO A 117 16.04 22.71 46.13
#